data_AF-A0A7K3YYP6-F1
#
_entry.id   AF-A0A7K3YYP6-F1
#
_cell.length_a   1.000
_cell.length_b   1.000
_cell.length_c   1.000
_cell.angle_alpha   90.00
_cell.angle_beta   90.00
_cell.angle_gamma   90.00
#
_symmetry.space_group_name_H-M   'P 1'
#
loop_
_entity.id
_entity.type
_entity.pdbx_description
1 polymer ?
#
loop_
_entity_poly.entity_id
_entity_poly.type
_entity_poly.pdbx_seq_one_letter_code
_entity_poly.pdbx_strand_id
1 'polypeptide(L)'
;MAAPDDDDNMEFSSRHLPKRYHDAVNAKRRQRMLKKVLIVCAAIVIIIVIWFLLGWATGGASPEPAAAVSPAVTTMVPVQTPSTVQTPTPRPAESVPAPSLSLARAQEIADRYVLELNGERSLNMSRSWYEPASGNAAGRYVFSYERVFSGYLTEIDGFEVSVNADTGDIISYSREWTTPDYAFSTYSLPEVSRLEATFTVMEEAQKRFPADVDTIRIVSSEIRWKNALSDGSVPRPGSIPLAWNVIFDDEVIRADASHAPAVAWVDVQSGELLAFDYRNKE
;
A
#
# COMPACT_ATOMS: atom_id res chain seq x y z
N MET A 1 28.20 -3.58 26.66
CA MET A 1 26.87 -3.34 26.09
C MET A 1 27.09 -3.17 24.59
N ALA A 2 26.81 -4.21 23.80
CA ALA A 2 27.07 -4.19 22.37
C ALA A 2 25.90 -3.51 21.64
N ALA A 3 26.20 -2.81 20.54
CA ALA A 3 25.19 -2.42 19.58
C ALA A 3 24.73 -3.66 18.78
N PRO A 4 23.51 -3.68 18.23
CA PRO A 4 23.17 -4.60 17.16
C PRO A 4 23.98 -4.26 15.90
N ASP A 5 24.37 -5.26 15.12
CA ASP A 5 25.10 -5.07 13.86
C ASP A 5 24.12 -4.73 12.72
N ASP A 6 24.25 -3.53 12.13
CA ASP A 6 23.48 -3.08 10.95
C ASP A 6 23.99 -3.72 9.63
N ASP A 7 24.07 -5.05 9.59
CA ASP A 7 24.63 -5.84 8.46
C ASP A 7 23.60 -6.20 7.37
N ASP A 8 22.37 -5.69 7.47
CA ASP A 8 21.26 -5.97 6.53
C ASP A 8 21.32 -5.13 5.24
N ASN A 9 22.33 -4.27 5.08
CA ASN A 9 22.55 -3.45 3.86
C ASN A 9 23.27 -4.24 2.74
N MET A 10 22.86 -5.49 2.53
CA MET A 10 23.31 -6.34 1.43
C MET A 10 22.94 -5.69 0.09
N GLU A 11 23.95 -5.30 -0.69
CA GLU A 11 23.78 -4.68 -2.01
C GLU A 11 23.12 -5.67 -2.99
N PHE A 12 21.78 -5.61 -3.07
CA PHE A 12 20.92 -6.65 -3.62
C PHE A 12 20.85 -6.62 -5.16
N SER A 13 22.01 -6.73 -5.82
CA SER A 13 22.14 -6.77 -7.28
C SER A 13 21.37 -7.97 -7.84
N SER A 14 20.24 -7.68 -8.52
CA SER A 14 19.13 -8.62 -8.72
C SER A 14 19.38 -9.80 -9.69
N ARG A 15 20.62 -10.01 -10.15
CA ARG A 15 20.93 -10.90 -11.28
C ARG A 15 20.99 -12.40 -11.00
N HIS A 16 21.12 -12.83 -9.74
CA HIS A 16 20.91 -14.25 -9.39
C HIS A 16 20.66 -14.48 -7.90
N LEU A 17 19.50 -15.02 -7.55
CA LEU A 17 19.32 -15.72 -6.27
C LEU A 17 19.94 -17.13 -6.41
N PRO A 18 20.86 -17.55 -5.53
CA PRO A 18 21.44 -18.88 -5.61
C PRO A 18 20.37 -19.97 -5.45
N LYS A 19 20.45 -21.08 -6.21
CA LYS A 19 19.43 -22.16 -6.17
C LYS A 19 19.09 -22.66 -4.77
N ARG A 20 20.10 -22.76 -3.88
CA ARG A 20 19.92 -23.09 -2.45
C ARG A 20 18.91 -22.20 -1.72
N TYR A 21 18.76 -20.95 -2.15
CA TYR A 21 17.78 -20.02 -1.59
C TYR A 21 16.35 -20.38 -2.00
N HIS A 22 16.13 -20.71 -3.27
CA HIS A 22 14.84 -21.24 -3.76
C HIS A 22 14.47 -22.52 -2.97
N ASP A 23 15.42 -23.41 -2.74
CA ASP A 23 15.20 -24.64 -1.96
C ASP A 23 14.79 -24.34 -0.50
N ALA A 24 15.44 -23.37 0.14
CA ALA A 24 15.16 -22.97 1.53
C ALA A 24 13.77 -22.33 1.69
N VAL A 25 13.40 -21.39 0.81
CA VAL A 25 12.05 -20.77 0.82
C VAL A 25 10.98 -21.82 0.56
N ASN A 26 11.17 -22.69 -0.43
CA ASN A 26 10.23 -23.77 -0.72
C ASN A 26 10.10 -24.77 0.44
N ALA A 27 11.18 -25.06 1.16
CA ALA A 27 11.12 -25.89 2.37
C ALA A 27 10.30 -25.22 3.48
N LYS A 28 10.51 -23.92 3.77
CA LYS A 28 9.73 -23.18 4.78
C LYS A 28 8.25 -23.02 4.38
N ARG A 29 7.96 -22.79 3.08
CA ARG A 29 6.59 -22.77 2.54
C ARG A 29 5.90 -24.13 2.70
N ARG A 30 6.59 -25.25 2.40
CA ARG A 30 6.10 -26.61 2.64
C ARG A 30 5.82 -26.91 4.11
N GLN A 31 6.69 -26.47 5.03
CA GLN A 31 6.44 -26.62 6.47
C GLN A 31 5.18 -25.87 6.93
N ARG A 32 4.97 -24.63 6.46
CA ARG A 32 3.74 -23.87 6.75
C ARG A 32 2.49 -24.56 6.18
N MET A 33 2.55 -25.09 4.96
CA MET A 33 1.45 -25.86 4.37
C MET A 33 1.15 -27.14 5.17
N LEU A 34 2.17 -27.90 5.59
CA LEU A 34 2.01 -29.10 6.42
C LEU A 34 1.36 -28.78 7.78
N LYS A 35 1.77 -27.69 8.45
CA LYS A 35 1.11 -27.21 9.68
C LYS A 35 -0.37 -26.90 9.44
N LYS A 36 -0.69 -26.14 8.38
CA LYS A 36 -2.08 -25.80 8.02
C LYS A 36 -2.93 -27.05 7.77
N VAL A 37 -2.43 -28.01 6.99
CA VAL A 37 -3.13 -29.29 6.72
C VAL A 37 -3.36 -30.09 8.00
N LEU A 38 -2.37 -30.20 8.89
CA LEU A 38 -2.50 -30.95 10.14
C LEU A 38 -3.58 -30.34 11.06
N ILE A 39 -3.62 -29.00 11.16
CA ILE A 39 -4.66 -28.27 11.92
C ILE A 39 -6.05 -28.53 11.32
N VAL A 40 -6.21 -28.48 10.00
CA VAL A 40 -7.49 -28.77 9.31
C VAL A 40 -7.93 -30.21 9.54
N CYS A 41 -7.02 -31.19 9.42
CA CYS A 41 -7.32 -32.59 9.71
C CYS A 41 -7.77 -32.81 11.17
N ALA A 42 -7.11 -32.16 12.13
CA ALA A 42 -7.51 -32.23 13.54
C ALA A 42 -8.91 -31.62 13.77
N ALA A 43 -9.21 -30.49 13.15
CA ALA A 43 -10.55 -29.86 13.21
C ALA A 43 -11.64 -30.77 12.59
N ILE A 44 -11.36 -31.42 11.46
CA ILE A 44 -12.29 -32.38 10.83
C ILE A 44 -12.55 -33.57 11.75
N VAL A 45 -11.53 -34.15 12.40
CA VAL A 45 -11.71 -35.24 13.37
C VAL A 45 -12.57 -34.80 14.55
N ILE A 46 -12.36 -33.58 15.08
CA ILE A 46 -13.19 -33.02 16.15
C ILE A 46 -14.64 -32.85 15.71
N ILE A 47 -14.90 -32.33 14.50
CA ILE A 47 -16.25 -32.19 13.93
C ILE A 47 -16.93 -33.55 13.77
N ILE A 48 -16.20 -34.58 13.30
CA ILE A 48 -16.73 -35.95 13.19
C ILE A 48 -17.12 -36.50 14.57
N VAL A 49 -16.26 -36.35 15.58
CA VAL A 49 -16.57 -36.77 16.96
C VAL A 49 -17.81 -36.03 17.51
N ILE A 50 -17.89 -34.72 17.31
CA ILE A 50 -19.06 -33.91 17.71
C ILE A 50 -20.33 -34.38 16.99
N TRP A 51 -20.25 -34.71 15.70
CA TRP A 51 -21.39 -35.21 14.92
C TRP A 51 -21.87 -36.58 15.40
N PHE A 52 -20.94 -37.50 15.71
CA PHE A 52 -21.29 -38.79 16.33
C PHE A 52 -21.88 -38.65 17.74
N LEU A 53 -21.51 -37.61 18.50
CA LEU A 53 -22.05 -37.33 19.83
C LEU A 53 -23.42 -36.60 19.79
N LEU A 54 -23.74 -35.87 18.71
CA LEU A 54 -24.99 -35.10 18.57
C LEU A 54 -26.02 -35.75 17.62
N GLY A 55 -25.68 -36.85 16.95
CA GLY A 55 -26.44 -37.43 15.83
C GLY A 55 -27.82 -38.04 16.12
N TRP A 56 -28.48 -37.71 17.24
CA TRP A 56 -29.84 -38.16 17.58
C TRP A 56 -30.81 -37.01 17.94
N ALA A 57 -30.76 -35.90 17.18
CA ALA A 57 -31.77 -34.84 17.24
C ALA A 57 -32.06 -34.20 15.87
N THR A 58 -33.31 -34.35 15.37
CA THR A 58 -33.93 -33.65 14.21
C THR A 58 -33.27 -33.85 12.81
N GLY A 59 -33.99 -33.98 11.69
CA GLY A 59 -35.42 -34.24 11.48
C GLY A 59 -36.30 -33.01 11.22
N GLY A 60 -36.50 -32.63 9.94
CA GLY A 60 -37.62 -31.75 9.54
C GLY A 60 -37.43 -30.86 8.29
N ALA A 61 -38.11 -31.24 7.19
CA ALA A 61 -38.74 -30.39 6.17
C ALA A 61 -37.96 -29.37 5.28
N SER A 62 -38.42 -29.32 4.01
CA SER A 62 -38.28 -28.31 2.94
C SER A 62 -39.62 -28.38 2.16
N PRO A 63 -40.26 -27.28 1.67
CA PRO A 63 -39.82 -26.44 0.52
C PRO A 63 -40.09 -24.92 0.79
N GLU A 64 -40.43 -23.97 -0.09
CA GLU A 64 -40.84 -23.87 -1.52
C GLU A 64 -40.51 -22.45 -2.09
N PRO A 65 -40.38 -22.21 -3.41
CA PRO A 65 -39.80 -20.95 -3.95
C PRO A 65 -40.78 -19.99 -4.68
N ALA A 66 -40.39 -18.70 -4.77
CA ALA A 66 -40.91 -17.65 -5.67
C ALA A 66 -39.78 -16.60 -5.89
N ALA A 67 -39.42 -16.10 -7.09
CA ALA A 67 -40.17 -15.29 -8.07
C ALA A 67 -40.41 -13.82 -7.58
N ALA A 68 -40.17 -12.73 -8.34
CA ALA A 68 -39.78 -12.56 -9.75
C ALA A 68 -39.10 -11.19 -10.07
N VAL A 69 -38.82 -10.95 -11.37
CA VAL A 69 -38.47 -9.71 -12.13
C VAL A 69 -39.22 -8.41 -11.69
N SER A 70 -38.87 -7.14 -12.05
CA SER A 70 -38.08 -6.46 -13.13
C SER A 70 -37.92 -4.95 -12.78
N PRO A 71 -37.56 -3.98 -13.68
CA PRO A 71 -36.55 -3.89 -14.76
C PRO A 71 -35.64 -2.63 -14.58
N ALA A 72 -34.99 -2.13 -15.64
CA ALA A 72 -34.01 -1.00 -15.60
C ALA A 72 -34.51 0.34 -16.20
N VAL A 73 -33.81 1.43 -15.85
CA VAL A 73 -33.80 2.77 -16.50
C VAL A 73 -32.33 3.25 -16.45
N THR A 74 -31.55 3.27 -17.54
CA THR A 74 -31.55 4.21 -18.68
C THR A 74 -30.85 5.55 -18.40
N THR A 75 -29.55 5.57 -18.71
CA THR A 75 -28.83 6.61 -19.49
C THR A 75 -28.84 8.07 -19.05
N MET A 76 -27.65 8.58 -18.72
CA MET A 76 -27.16 9.86 -19.28
C MET A 76 -25.75 9.67 -19.86
N VAL A 77 -25.40 10.51 -20.85
CA VAL A 77 -24.23 10.41 -21.76
C VAL A 77 -23.37 11.68 -21.58
N PRO A 78 -22.03 11.61 -21.73
CA PRO A 78 -21.13 12.64 -21.20
C PRO A 78 -21.02 13.89 -22.09
N VAL A 79 -20.55 14.98 -21.47
CA VAL A 79 -20.01 16.16 -22.17
C VAL A 79 -18.61 16.42 -21.62
N GLN A 80 -17.60 16.17 -22.44
CA GLN A 80 -16.23 16.64 -22.20
C GLN A 80 -15.97 17.87 -23.06
N THR A 81 -15.41 18.92 -22.47
CA THR A 81 -15.02 20.15 -23.19
C THR A 81 -13.50 20.15 -23.39
N PRO A 82 -12.98 20.21 -24.62
CA PRO A 82 -11.54 20.25 -24.85
C PRO A 82 -10.97 21.64 -24.57
N SER A 83 -10.11 21.76 -23.55
CA SER A 83 -9.35 22.98 -23.28
C SER A 83 -8.15 23.08 -24.23
N THR A 84 -8.17 24.07 -25.14
CA THR A 84 -7.07 24.34 -26.07
C THR A 84 -5.84 24.86 -25.32
N VAL A 85 -4.73 24.11 -25.37
CA VAL A 85 -3.43 24.58 -24.89
C VAL A 85 -2.92 25.69 -25.79
N GLN A 86 -2.60 26.86 -25.21
CA GLN A 86 -1.86 27.93 -25.88
C GLN A 86 -0.49 28.09 -25.22
N THR A 87 0.59 27.82 -25.96
CA THR A 87 1.97 27.95 -25.49
C THR A 87 2.42 29.42 -25.55
N PRO A 88 2.75 30.09 -24.43
CA PRO A 88 3.27 31.45 -24.45
C PRO A 88 4.76 31.49 -24.83
N THR A 89 5.17 32.50 -25.59
CA THR A 89 6.56 32.81 -25.93
C THR A 89 7.41 33.04 -24.66
N PRO A 90 8.69 32.62 -24.61
CA PRO A 90 9.55 32.83 -23.44
C PRO A 90 9.71 34.32 -23.10
N ARG A 91 9.31 34.70 -21.88
CA ARG A 91 9.64 35.99 -21.26
C ARG A 91 11.06 35.89 -20.67
N PRO A 92 11.88 36.97 -20.68
CA PRO A 92 13.14 36.98 -19.93
C PRO A 92 12.92 36.60 -18.46
N ALA A 93 13.89 35.90 -17.88
CA ALA A 93 13.77 35.30 -16.55
C ALA A 93 13.68 36.35 -15.43
N GLU A 94 12.45 36.69 -15.03
CA GLU A 94 12.18 37.21 -13.69
C GLU A 94 12.67 36.17 -12.67
N SER A 95 13.57 36.57 -11.78
CA SER A 95 14.10 35.70 -10.74
C SER A 95 13.01 35.45 -9.70
N VAL A 96 12.44 34.24 -9.69
CA VAL A 96 11.47 33.79 -8.68
C VAL A 96 12.05 34.10 -7.28
N PRO A 97 11.29 34.79 -6.40
CA PRO A 97 11.80 35.14 -5.08
C PRO A 97 12.14 33.87 -4.28
N ALA A 98 13.28 33.89 -3.62
CA ALA A 98 13.67 32.84 -2.69
C ALA A 98 12.77 32.90 -1.44
N PRO A 99 12.37 31.76 -0.85
CA PRO A 99 11.49 31.73 0.30
C PRO A 99 12.14 32.37 1.53
N SER A 100 11.43 33.28 2.21
CA SER A 100 11.92 33.93 3.43
C SER A 100 11.91 33.00 4.65
N LEU A 101 11.09 31.95 4.62
CA LEU A 101 10.98 30.93 5.66
C LEU A 101 11.85 29.69 5.33
N SER A 102 12.47 29.07 6.33
CA SER A 102 13.19 27.81 6.13
C SER A 102 12.25 26.60 6.14
N LEU A 103 12.58 25.56 5.36
CA LEU A 103 11.84 24.29 5.33
C LEU A 103 11.61 23.72 6.73
N ALA A 104 12.65 23.70 7.59
CA ALA A 104 12.54 23.21 8.96
C ALA A 104 11.55 24.03 9.81
N ARG A 105 11.53 25.37 9.67
CA ARG A 105 10.57 26.20 10.41
C ARG A 105 9.15 26.08 9.86
N ALA A 106 8.99 25.86 8.55
CA ALA A 106 7.70 25.52 7.96
C ALA A 106 7.20 24.15 8.47
N GLN A 107 8.09 23.18 8.65
CA GLN A 107 7.75 21.87 9.24
C GLN A 107 7.30 22.01 10.70
N GLU A 108 8.00 22.78 11.54
CA GLU A 108 7.60 23.09 12.94
C GLU A 108 6.23 23.79 13.07
N ILE A 109 5.71 24.35 11.97
CA ILE A 109 4.37 24.92 11.88
C ILE A 109 3.36 23.84 11.45
N ALA A 110 3.68 23.08 10.40
CA ALA A 110 2.85 21.97 9.92
C ALA A 110 2.65 20.87 10.98
N ASP A 111 3.73 20.38 11.60
CA ASP A 111 3.70 19.33 12.63
C ASP A 111 2.78 19.72 13.80
N ARG A 112 2.86 20.97 14.23
CA ARG A 112 2.04 21.54 15.31
C ARG A 112 0.58 21.66 14.90
N TYR A 113 0.31 22.15 13.70
CA TYR A 113 -1.05 22.30 13.18
C TYR A 113 -1.75 20.95 13.00
N VAL A 114 -1.04 19.91 12.54
CA VAL A 114 -1.56 18.54 12.48
C VAL A 114 -1.88 18.00 13.87
N LEU A 115 -0.99 18.21 14.85
CA LEU A 115 -1.18 17.80 16.24
C LEU A 115 -2.38 18.50 16.89
N GLU A 116 -2.50 19.82 16.73
CA GLU A 116 -3.61 20.64 17.25
C GLU A 116 -4.97 20.21 16.68
N LEU A 117 -5.05 19.89 15.37
CA LEU A 117 -6.30 19.48 14.73
C LEU A 117 -6.72 18.03 15.01
N ASN A 118 -5.78 17.12 15.29
CA ASN A 118 -6.06 15.68 15.29
C ASN A 118 -5.78 14.96 16.62
N GLY A 119 -5.09 15.63 17.56
CA GLY A 119 -4.64 15.05 18.83
C GLY A 119 -3.42 14.13 18.68
N GLU A 120 -3.11 13.37 19.73
CA GLU A 120 -1.99 12.43 19.82
C GLU A 120 -2.17 11.18 18.93
N ARG A 121 -2.28 11.38 17.61
CA ARG A 121 -2.33 10.32 16.61
C ARG A 121 -0.93 9.97 16.14
N SER A 122 -0.61 8.68 16.10
CA SER A 122 0.66 8.20 15.57
C SER A 122 0.75 8.51 14.07
N LEU A 123 1.75 9.32 13.71
CA LEU A 123 1.96 9.83 12.36
C LEU A 123 3.43 9.83 12.02
N ASN A 124 3.73 9.68 10.74
CA ASN A 124 5.07 9.80 10.19
C ASN A 124 5.06 10.80 9.03
N MET A 125 5.95 11.80 9.03
CA MET A 125 6.13 12.65 7.85
C MET A 125 6.91 11.85 6.80
N SER A 126 6.26 11.53 5.68
CA SER A 126 6.85 10.67 4.65
C SER A 126 7.59 11.46 3.57
N ARG A 127 7.10 12.66 3.24
CA ARG A 127 7.66 13.53 2.19
C ARG A 127 7.50 15.00 2.56
N SER A 128 8.48 15.81 2.18
CA SER A 128 8.34 17.26 2.10
C SER A 128 8.99 17.82 0.84
N TRP A 129 8.42 18.87 0.27
CA TRP A 129 8.96 19.54 -0.92
C TRP A 129 8.59 21.03 -0.95
N TYR A 130 9.23 21.77 -1.86
CA TYR A 130 8.91 23.18 -2.14
C TYR A 130 8.27 23.29 -3.52
N GLU A 131 7.13 23.95 -3.59
CA GLU A 131 6.44 24.30 -4.84
C GLU A 131 6.57 25.81 -5.07
N PRO A 132 7.39 26.27 -6.03
CA PRO A 132 7.48 27.69 -6.36
C PRO A 132 6.15 28.20 -6.91
N ALA A 133 5.74 29.39 -6.48
CA ALA A 133 4.57 30.05 -7.05
C ALA A 133 4.85 30.58 -8.47
N SER A 134 3.79 30.82 -9.24
CA SER A 134 3.89 31.46 -10.55
C SER A 134 4.06 32.98 -10.42
N GLY A 135 5.26 33.48 -10.72
CA GLY A 135 5.59 34.91 -10.69
C GLY A 135 6.20 35.35 -9.36
N ASN A 136 5.82 36.55 -8.90
CA ASN A 136 6.57 37.30 -7.87
C ASN A 136 6.05 37.09 -6.44
N ALA A 137 5.60 35.88 -6.12
CA ALA A 137 5.30 35.44 -4.75
C ALA A 137 6.27 34.30 -4.39
N ALA A 138 6.64 34.17 -3.11
CA ALA A 138 7.25 32.93 -2.66
C ALA A 138 6.25 31.77 -2.80
N GLY A 139 6.79 30.57 -2.95
CA GLY A 139 6.02 29.35 -3.07
C GLY A 139 5.39 28.87 -1.77
N ARG A 140 5.08 27.57 -1.75
CA ARG A 140 4.63 26.87 -0.55
C ARG A 140 5.53 25.67 -0.27
N TYR A 141 5.79 25.40 1.00
CA TYR A 141 6.28 24.11 1.43
C TYR A 141 5.09 23.17 1.58
N VAL A 142 5.20 21.93 1.11
CA VAL A 142 4.17 20.90 1.25
C VAL A 142 4.74 19.73 2.05
N PHE A 143 3.96 19.25 3.01
CA PHE A 143 4.32 18.18 3.95
C PHE A 143 3.26 17.08 3.89
N SER A 144 3.69 15.87 3.57
CA SER A 144 2.83 14.67 3.48
C SER A 144 3.08 13.80 4.72
N TYR A 145 2.02 13.49 5.43
CA TYR A 145 2.02 12.67 6.64
C TYR A 145 1.23 11.39 6.40
N GLU A 146 1.82 10.25 6.73
CA GLU A 146 1.17 8.95 6.65
C GLU A 146 0.70 8.52 8.05
N ARG A 147 -0.49 7.92 8.14
CA ARG A 147 -1.01 7.35 9.38
C ARG A 147 -0.16 6.14 9.78
N VAL A 148 0.19 6.09 11.07
CA VAL A 148 0.75 4.90 11.71
C VAL A 148 -0.37 4.21 12.49
N PHE A 149 -0.57 2.91 12.26
CA PHE A 149 -1.47 2.08 13.05
C PHE A 149 -0.71 0.85 13.58
N SER A 150 -0.81 0.58 14.88
CA SER A 150 -0.06 -0.48 15.58
C SER A 150 1.45 -0.54 15.26
N GLY A 151 2.07 0.61 14.96
CA GLY A 151 3.50 0.74 14.64
C GLY A 151 3.87 0.63 13.15
N TYR A 152 2.90 0.44 12.25
CA TYR A 152 3.13 0.33 10.79
C TYR A 152 2.37 1.39 10.01
N LEU A 153 2.94 1.82 8.88
CA LEU A 153 2.34 2.80 7.97
C LEU A 153 1.14 2.22 7.23
N THR A 154 0.13 3.04 6.95
CA THR A 154 -0.95 2.73 6.00
C THR A 154 -0.55 2.93 4.55
N GLU A 155 -1.33 2.41 3.61
CA GLU A 155 -1.19 2.59 2.16
C GLU A 155 -1.73 3.97 1.72
N ILE A 156 -2.92 4.37 2.19
CA ILE A 156 -3.60 5.63 1.77
C ILE A 156 -3.99 6.59 2.90
N ASP A 157 -4.10 6.13 4.15
CA ASP A 157 -4.55 7.02 5.23
C ASP A 157 -3.43 8.04 5.60
N GLY A 158 -3.74 9.33 5.68
CA GLY A 158 -2.78 10.40 5.91
C GLY A 158 -3.32 11.83 5.89
N PHE A 159 -2.40 12.79 5.81
CA PHE A 159 -2.65 14.24 5.70
C PHE A 159 -1.69 14.87 4.69
N GLU A 160 -2.11 15.98 4.10
CA GLU A 160 -1.22 16.92 3.41
C GLU A 160 -1.42 18.32 3.98
N VAL A 161 -0.32 19.00 4.30
CA VAL A 161 -0.33 20.38 4.81
C VAL A 161 0.58 21.23 3.94
N SER A 162 0.10 22.40 3.51
CA SER A 162 0.91 23.36 2.78
C SER A 162 1.06 24.66 3.57
N VAL A 163 2.31 25.13 3.70
CA VAL A 163 2.70 26.30 4.48
C VAL A 163 3.28 27.36 3.54
N ASN A 164 2.86 28.61 3.70
CA ASN A 164 3.38 29.75 2.94
C ASN A 164 4.88 29.93 3.22
N ALA A 165 5.70 29.97 2.16
CA ALA A 165 7.15 29.98 2.29
C ALA A 165 7.76 31.37 2.59
N ASP A 166 6.94 32.42 2.70
CA ASP A 166 7.34 33.71 3.28
C ASP A 166 6.74 33.92 4.68
N THR A 167 5.43 33.78 4.84
CA THR A 167 4.72 34.17 6.07
C THR A 167 4.64 33.07 7.13
N GLY A 168 4.70 31.80 6.73
CA GLY A 168 4.43 30.66 7.60
C GLY A 168 2.94 30.38 7.85
N ASP A 169 2.02 31.06 7.16
CA ASP A 169 0.59 30.75 7.25
C ASP A 169 0.26 29.38 6.63
N ILE A 170 -0.72 28.66 7.19
CA ILE A 170 -1.28 27.45 6.54
C ILE A 170 -2.11 27.88 5.33
N ILE A 171 -1.70 27.45 4.14
CA ILE A 171 -2.42 27.69 2.88
C ILE A 171 -3.50 26.63 2.65
N SER A 172 -3.16 25.37 2.90
CA SER A 172 -4.05 24.24 2.63
C SER A 172 -3.80 23.09 3.60
N TYR A 173 -4.88 22.37 3.91
CA TYR A 173 -4.90 21.17 4.74
C TYR A 173 -5.86 20.17 4.11
N SER A 174 -5.34 18.99 3.76
CA SER A 174 -6.13 17.84 3.33
C SER A 174 -5.99 16.71 4.34
N ARG A 175 -7.08 15.96 4.55
CA ARG A 175 -7.11 14.77 5.41
C ARG A 175 -7.79 13.64 4.67
N GLU A 176 -7.02 12.61 4.36
CA GLU A 176 -7.53 11.34 3.87
C GLU A 176 -7.45 10.33 5.02
N TRP A 177 -8.48 10.29 5.87
CA TRP A 177 -8.56 9.35 6.99
C TRP A 177 -9.87 8.57 6.84
N THR A 178 -9.89 7.65 5.88
CA THR A 178 -11.09 6.90 5.48
C THR A 178 -11.24 5.60 6.26
N THR A 179 -10.14 5.09 6.81
CA THR A 179 -10.12 3.75 7.41
C THR A 179 -10.52 3.75 8.90
N PRO A 180 -11.61 3.08 9.29
CA PRO A 180 -11.98 2.96 10.70
C PRO A 180 -11.13 1.90 11.40
N ASP A 181 -10.75 2.15 12.65
CA ASP A 181 -9.79 1.34 13.42
C ASP A 181 -10.20 -0.14 13.60
N TYR A 182 -11.50 -0.45 13.53
CA TYR A 182 -11.99 -1.83 13.57
C TYR A 182 -11.67 -2.65 12.30
N ALA A 183 -11.29 -2.00 11.20
CA ALA A 183 -11.08 -2.64 9.90
C ALA A 183 -9.72 -3.34 9.79
N PHE A 184 -8.71 -2.90 10.54
CA PHE A 184 -7.38 -3.52 10.55
C PHE A 184 -7.44 -4.92 11.20
N SER A 185 -6.81 -5.90 10.57
CA SER A 185 -6.66 -7.24 11.14
C SER A 185 -5.82 -7.21 12.43
N THR A 186 -6.07 -8.11 13.39
CA THR A 186 -5.27 -8.20 14.62
C THR A 186 -3.77 -8.25 14.33
N TYR A 187 -2.99 -7.33 14.91
CA TYR A 187 -1.55 -7.31 14.76
C TYR A 187 -0.91 -8.64 15.17
N SER A 188 0.04 -9.10 14.37
CA SER A 188 0.78 -10.35 14.56
C SER A 188 2.20 -10.20 14.01
N LEU A 189 3.19 -10.80 14.67
CA LEU A 189 4.59 -10.77 14.23
C LEU A 189 4.72 -11.45 12.86
N PRO A 190 5.41 -10.85 11.87
CA PRO A 190 5.61 -11.44 10.55
C PRO A 190 6.26 -12.83 10.57
N GLU A 191 5.58 -13.86 10.04
CA GLU A 191 6.21 -15.16 9.75
C GLU A 191 6.97 -15.15 8.40
N VAL A 192 6.59 -14.28 7.47
CA VAL A 192 7.24 -14.06 6.17
C VAL A 192 8.34 -13.02 6.32
N SER A 193 9.57 -13.35 5.91
CA SER A 193 10.66 -12.36 5.85
C SER A 193 10.61 -11.54 4.55
N ARG A 194 11.23 -10.35 4.58
CA ARG A 194 11.40 -9.44 3.42
C ARG A 194 11.80 -10.18 2.14
N LEU A 195 12.72 -11.14 2.29
CA LEU A 195 13.30 -11.92 1.20
C LEU A 195 12.36 -13.04 0.70
N GLU A 196 11.53 -13.64 1.56
CA GLU A 196 10.45 -14.53 1.11
C GLU A 196 9.36 -13.77 0.35
N ALA A 197 9.07 -12.52 0.75
CA ALA A 197 8.12 -11.66 0.06
C ALA A 197 8.63 -11.24 -1.33
N THR A 198 9.85 -10.70 -1.43
CA THR A 198 10.43 -10.35 -2.74
C THR A 198 10.61 -11.57 -3.64
N PHE A 199 10.96 -12.73 -3.08
CA PHE A 199 10.97 -13.99 -3.83
C PHE A 199 9.59 -14.32 -4.41
N THR A 200 8.52 -14.20 -3.62
CA THR A 200 7.14 -14.46 -4.07
C THR A 200 6.73 -13.52 -5.22
N VAL A 201 7.16 -12.27 -5.18
CA VAL A 201 6.91 -11.28 -6.25
C VAL A 201 7.69 -11.61 -7.53
N MET A 202 8.97 -11.97 -7.42
CA MET A 202 9.77 -12.41 -8.58
C MET A 202 9.25 -13.73 -9.18
N GLU A 203 8.79 -14.67 -8.34
CA GLU A 203 8.18 -15.94 -8.77
C GLU A 203 6.91 -15.70 -9.60
N GLU A 204 6.09 -14.71 -9.24
CA GLU A 204 4.90 -14.34 -10.00
C GLU A 204 5.22 -13.54 -11.26
N ALA A 205 6.15 -12.57 -11.15
CA ALA A 205 6.61 -11.79 -12.29
C ALA A 205 7.18 -12.70 -13.41
N GLN A 206 7.95 -13.73 -13.06
CA GLN A 206 8.47 -14.71 -13.99
C GLN A 206 7.37 -15.53 -14.69
N LYS A 207 6.25 -15.83 -14.00
CA LYS A 207 5.12 -16.58 -14.60
C LYS A 207 4.31 -15.73 -15.57
N ARG A 208 4.07 -14.46 -15.23
CA ARG A 208 3.22 -13.55 -16.02
C ARG A 208 3.99 -12.88 -17.17
N PHE A 209 5.25 -12.50 -16.92
CA PHE A 209 6.09 -11.71 -17.83
C PHE A 209 7.48 -12.37 -18.01
N PRO A 210 7.55 -13.60 -18.54
CA PRO A 210 8.81 -14.36 -18.66
C PRO A 210 9.83 -13.73 -19.62
N ALA A 211 9.42 -12.78 -20.47
CA ALA A 211 10.32 -12.06 -21.37
C ALA A 211 11.02 -10.87 -20.68
N ASP A 212 10.34 -10.19 -19.75
CA ASP A 212 10.82 -8.96 -19.12
C ASP A 212 11.55 -9.23 -17.79
N VAL A 213 11.47 -10.46 -17.24
CA VAL A 213 11.94 -10.82 -15.89
C VAL A 213 13.40 -10.47 -15.58
N ASP A 214 14.32 -10.60 -16.54
CA ASP A 214 15.74 -10.28 -16.35
C ASP A 214 16.02 -8.76 -16.23
N THR A 215 15.03 -7.93 -16.54
CA THR A 215 15.08 -6.47 -16.37
C THR A 215 14.48 -5.99 -15.03
N ILE A 216 13.78 -6.87 -14.31
CA ILE A 216 13.05 -6.52 -13.08
C ILE A 216 14.02 -6.33 -11.91
N ARG A 217 13.76 -5.27 -11.13
CA ARG A 217 14.52 -4.87 -9.96
C ARG A 217 13.57 -4.47 -8.85
N ILE A 218 13.78 -5.03 -7.65
CA ILE A 218 13.09 -4.56 -6.44
C ILE A 218 13.64 -3.18 -6.06
N VAL A 219 12.75 -2.21 -5.89
CA VAL A 219 13.05 -0.84 -5.46
C VAL A 219 12.93 -0.72 -3.94
N SER A 220 11.83 -1.22 -3.37
CA SER A 220 11.63 -1.30 -1.91
C SER A 220 10.86 -2.56 -1.52
N SER A 221 10.89 -2.89 -0.23
CA SER A 221 10.11 -3.97 0.36
C SER A 221 9.94 -3.68 1.85
N GLU A 222 8.74 -3.24 2.23
CA GLU A 222 8.37 -2.65 3.51
C GLU A 222 7.07 -3.28 4.04
N ILE A 223 6.84 -3.26 5.36
CA ILE A 223 5.58 -3.76 5.93
C ILE A 223 4.62 -2.58 6.12
N ARG A 224 3.45 -2.65 5.48
CA ARG A 224 2.40 -1.62 5.52
C ARG A 224 1.01 -2.25 5.65
N TRP A 225 0.04 -1.49 6.16
CA TRP A 225 -1.37 -1.89 6.14
C TRP A 225 -1.93 -1.67 4.74
N LYS A 226 -2.43 -2.72 4.10
CA LYS A 226 -3.02 -2.62 2.76
C LYS A 226 -4.44 -2.05 2.81
N ASN A 227 -4.57 -0.75 3.05
CA ASN A 227 -5.86 -0.07 3.23
C ASN A 227 -6.40 0.66 1.99
N ALA A 228 -5.80 0.51 0.80
CA ALA A 228 -6.45 0.97 -0.43
C ALA A 228 -7.72 0.14 -0.68
N LEU A 229 -8.86 0.81 -0.59
CA LEU A 229 -10.19 0.26 -0.82
C LEU A 229 -10.75 0.73 -2.16
N SER A 230 -11.70 -0.01 -2.72
CA SER A 230 -12.49 0.47 -3.86
C SER A 230 -13.40 1.62 -3.42
N ASP A 231 -13.61 2.61 -4.30
CA ASP A 231 -14.45 3.77 -4.00
C ASP A 231 -15.87 3.35 -3.54
N GLY A 232 -16.40 4.10 -2.58
CA GLY A 232 -17.68 3.82 -1.91
C GLY A 232 -17.73 2.56 -1.04
N SER A 233 -16.66 1.75 -0.93
CA SER A 233 -16.69 0.52 -0.14
C SER A 233 -16.39 0.74 1.34
N VAL A 234 -17.19 0.11 2.22
CA VAL A 234 -16.98 0.10 3.67
C VAL A 234 -16.23 -1.19 4.05
N PRO A 235 -15.07 -1.12 4.71
CA PRO A 235 -14.30 -2.31 5.06
C PRO A 235 -14.99 -3.09 6.18
N ARG A 236 -14.81 -4.42 6.17
CA ARG A 236 -15.34 -5.29 7.23
C ARG A 236 -14.39 -5.29 8.43
N PRO A 237 -14.87 -5.58 9.65
CA PRO A 237 -13.99 -5.75 10.80
C PRO A 237 -12.87 -6.76 10.52
N GLY A 238 -11.63 -6.36 10.78
CA GLY A 238 -10.43 -7.16 10.54
C GLY A 238 -10.08 -7.48 9.08
N SER A 239 -10.69 -6.84 8.07
CA SER A 239 -10.46 -7.19 6.66
C SER A 239 -9.27 -6.50 5.98
N ILE A 240 -8.58 -5.57 6.65
CA ILE A 240 -7.40 -4.87 6.14
C ILE A 240 -6.15 -5.55 6.69
N PRO A 241 -5.38 -6.28 5.85
CA PRO A 241 -4.24 -7.07 6.31
C PRO A 241 -2.97 -6.22 6.47
N LEU A 242 -2.08 -6.69 7.34
CA LEU A 242 -0.69 -6.27 7.35
C LEU A 242 0.07 -7.04 6.27
N ALA A 243 0.76 -6.34 5.37
CA ALA A 243 1.38 -6.97 4.20
C ALA A 243 2.73 -6.33 3.85
N TRP A 244 3.60 -7.12 3.23
CA TRP A 244 4.78 -6.61 2.53
C TRP A 244 4.33 -5.86 1.28
N ASN A 245 4.46 -4.54 1.29
CA ASN A 245 4.45 -3.70 0.11
C ASN A 245 5.82 -3.84 -0.58
N VAL A 246 5.83 -4.39 -1.80
CA VAL A 246 7.04 -4.60 -2.59
C VAL A 246 6.92 -3.74 -3.85
N ILE A 247 7.73 -2.68 -3.93
CA ILE A 247 7.80 -1.81 -5.10
C ILE A 247 8.92 -2.32 -6.00
N PHE A 248 8.67 -2.43 -7.30
CA PHE A 248 9.64 -2.88 -8.29
C PHE A 248 9.52 -2.12 -9.62
N ASP A 249 10.60 -2.11 -10.38
CA ASP A 249 10.66 -1.52 -11.71
C ASP A 249 11.34 -2.44 -12.74
N ASP A 250 11.06 -2.20 -14.01
CA ASP A 250 11.63 -2.91 -15.16
C ASP A 250 12.27 -1.89 -16.12
N GLU A 251 12.76 -2.33 -17.29
CA GLU A 251 13.38 -1.40 -18.24
C GLU A 251 12.36 -0.41 -18.86
N VAL A 252 11.10 -0.79 -19.06
CA VAL A 252 10.06 0.08 -19.61
C VAL A 252 9.61 1.16 -18.61
N ILE A 253 9.36 0.79 -17.35
CA ILE A 253 9.02 1.74 -16.29
C ILE A 253 10.19 2.71 -16.03
N ARG A 254 11.45 2.22 -16.04
CA ARG A 254 12.62 3.11 -15.85
C ARG A 254 12.93 4.02 -17.04
N ALA A 255 12.43 3.71 -18.23
CA ALA A 255 12.65 4.52 -19.43
C ALA A 255 11.73 5.76 -19.53
N ASP A 256 10.57 5.74 -18.86
CA ASP A 256 9.60 6.85 -18.85
C ASP A 256 9.12 7.15 -17.43
N ALA A 257 9.54 8.29 -16.89
CA ALA A 257 9.22 8.74 -15.54
C ALA A 257 7.73 9.13 -15.32
N SER A 258 6.89 9.06 -16.36
CA SER A 258 5.43 9.15 -16.22
C SER A 258 4.77 7.83 -15.81
N HIS A 259 5.47 6.69 -15.95
CA HIS A 259 4.99 5.41 -15.43
C HIS A 259 5.15 5.34 -13.90
N ALA A 260 4.05 4.98 -13.22
CA ALA A 260 4.12 4.58 -11.82
C ALA A 260 4.91 3.26 -11.68
N PRO A 261 5.71 3.08 -10.62
CA PRO A 261 6.40 1.83 -10.37
C PRO A 261 5.39 0.70 -10.09
N ALA A 262 5.78 -0.54 -10.40
CA ALA A 262 4.94 -1.69 -10.15
C ALA A 262 4.91 -2.02 -8.65
N VAL A 263 3.76 -2.47 -8.15
CA VAL A 263 3.55 -2.76 -6.73
C VAL A 263 2.97 -4.14 -6.56
N ALA A 264 3.52 -4.92 -5.64
CA ALA A 264 2.96 -6.19 -5.22
C ALA A 264 2.79 -6.23 -3.70
N TRP A 265 1.77 -6.96 -3.25
CA TRP A 265 1.37 -7.05 -1.86
C TRP A 265 1.40 -8.51 -1.41
N VAL A 266 2.27 -8.86 -0.45
CA VAL A 266 2.39 -10.24 0.08
C VAL A 266 2.02 -10.27 1.56
N ASP A 267 1.05 -11.09 1.93
CA ASP A 267 0.59 -11.25 3.32
C ASP A 267 1.74 -11.67 4.27
N VAL A 268 1.92 -10.97 5.39
CA VAL A 268 3.08 -11.19 6.28
C VAL A 268 3.07 -12.52 7.04
N GLN A 269 1.97 -13.27 7.02
CA GLN A 269 1.83 -14.55 7.73
C GLN A 269 2.01 -15.76 6.80
N SER A 270 1.25 -15.77 5.71
CA SER A 270 1.13 -16.91 4.80
C SER A 270 2.16 -16.93 3.67
N GLY A 271 2.63 -15.78 3.21
CA GLY A 271 3.39 -15.67 1.96
C GLY A 271 2.49 -15.85 0.73
N GLU A 272 1.22 -15.43 0.85
CA GLU A 272 0.24 -15.37 -0.23
C GLU A 272 0.25 -13.98 -0.88
N LEU A 273 0.10 -13.94 -2.20
CA LEU A 273 0.12 -12.72 -3.00
C LEU A 273 -1.30 -12.13 -3.05
N LEU A 274 -1.51 -11.02 -2.35
CA LEU A 274 -2.80 -10.35 -2.17
C LEU A 274 -3.16 -9.45 -3.37
N ALA A 275 -2.16 -8.81 -3.97
CA ALA A 275 -2.29 -7.98 -5.16
C ALA A 275 -0.95 -7.91 -5.92
N PHE A 276 -1.01 -7.63 -7.22
CA PHE A 276 0.15 -7.55 -8.10
C PHE A 276 -0.19 -6.64 -9.28
N ASP A 277 0.16 -5.36 -9.12
CA ASP A 277 -0.18 -4.25 -9.99
C ASP A 277 1.04 -3.87 -10.83
N TYR A 278 1.16 -4.50 -12.00
CA TYR A 278 2.29 -4.34 -12.93
C TYR A 278 1.77 -4.08 -14.34
N ARG A 279 1.69 -2.80 -14.72
CA ARG A 279 1.20 -2.34 -16.02
C ARG A 279 2.37 -2.07 -16.96
N ASN A 280 3.00 -3.12 -17.48
CA ASN A 280 4.11 -2.97 -18.41
C ASN A 280 3.62 -2.59 -19.83
N LYS A 281 2.63 -3.32 -20.37
CA LYS A 281 2.11 -3.16 -21.75
C LYS A 281 0.63 -3.56 -21.83
N GLU A 282 -0.29 -2.61 -21.63
CA GLU A 282 -1.72 -2.70 -22.02
C GLU A 282 -2.01 -1.66 -23.12
#